data_AF-A0A1Y5NTV9-F1
#
_entry.id   AF-A0A1Y5NTV9-F1
#
_cell.length_a   1.000
_cell.length_b   1.000
_cell.length_c   1.000
_cell.angle_alpha   90.00
_cell.angle_beta   90.00
_cell.angle_gamma   90.00
#
_symmetry.space_group_name_H-M   'P 1'
#
loop_
_entity.id
_entity.type
_entity.pdbx_description
1 polymer ?
#
loop_
_entity_poly.entity_id
_entity_poly.type
_entity_poly.pdbx_seq_one_letter_code
_entity_poly.pdbx_strand_id
1 'polypeptide(L)'
;MGMRILRWFGAARPARPAVTDVAAIEKRIQVLLESTRRERDRAAARMDGIQTRATVLIGAAGILGGIQGGRTDTSTWGIVGIVLSVLAAVAGLALLWPLKVLGITNQEFFATMLDYHPVDLQEAILRNELTAARHTQTRLKVRSWTLIVGFTLLAGAWGTSLLALTGASVNPPTDPPIRVEIVE
;
A
#
# COMPACT_ATOMS: atom_id res chain seq x y z
N MET A 1 -33.29 39.15 0.13
CA MET A 1 -33.42 38.25 1.30
C MET A 1 -32.17 37.38 1.32
N GLY A 2 -31.13 37.53 2.13
CA GLY A 2 -30.74 38.47 3.17
C GLY A 2 -29.31 38.05 3.55
N MET A 3 -28.33 38.56 2.79
CA MET A 3 -26.91 38.22 2.81
C MET A 3 -26.27 38.83 4.07
N ARG A 4 -25.80 37.99 5.00
CA ARG A 4 -25.17 38.43 6.26
C ARG A 4 -23.74 37.90 6.32
N ILE A 5 -22.85 38.59 5.58
CA ILE A 5 -21.40 38.41 5.64
C ILE A 5 -20.90 39.11 6.90
N LEU A 6 -20.77 38.34 7.99
CA LEU A 6 -20.18 38.82 9.24
C LEU A 6 -18.65 38.78 9.13
N ARG A 7 -18.10 39.99 8.94
CA ARG A 7 -16.72 40.38 9.21
C ARG A 7 -16.21 39.74 10.51
N TRP A 8 -15.27 38.80 10.40
CA TRP A 8 -14.46 38.29 11.50
C TRP A 8 -12.96 38.44 11.20
N PHE A 9 -12.58 39.53 10.53
CA PHE A 9 -11.18 39.90 10.27
C PHE A 9 -10.81 41.10 11.13
N GLY A 10 -10.33 40.83 12.34
CA GLY A 10 -9.91 41.89 13.26
C GLY A 10 -9.49 41.44 14.65
N ALA A 11 -9.33 40.13 14.91
CA ALA A 11 -8.63 39.70 16.11
C ALA A 11 -7.16 40.10 15.95
N ALA A 12 -6.76 41.17 16.65
CA ALA A 12 -5.37 41.56 16.81
C ALA A 12 -4.55 40.31 17.13
N ARG A 13 -3.60 39.96 16.25
CA ARG A 13 -2.68 38.86 16.54
C ARG A 13 -2.00 39.23 17.86
N PRO A 14 -2.08 38.39 18.91
CA PRO A 14 -1.38 38.68 20.15
C PRO A 14 0.08 38.94 19.79
N ALA A 15 0.62 40.06 20.28
CA ALA A 15 2.01 40.43 20.07
C ALA A 15 2.85 39.19 20.41
N ARG A 16 3.54 38.64 19.41
CA ARG A 16 4.41 37.48 19.61
C ARG A 16 5.36 37.87 20.75
N PRO A 17 5.45 37.08 21.84
CA PRO A 17 6.41 37.38 22.88
C PRO A 17 7.77 37.54 22.21
N ALA A 18 8.47 38.63 22.54
CA ALA A 18 9.81 38.87 22.00
C ALA A 18 10.63 37.61 22.23
N VAL A 19 10.98 36.92 21.16
CA VAL A 19 11.71 35.67 21.19
C VAL A 19 13.13 36.01 21.64
N THR A 20 13.34 36.07 22.95
CA THR A 20 14.66 36.35 23.54
C THR A 20 15.54 35.11 23.54
N ASP A 21 15.02 33.95 23.12
CA ASP A 21 15.75 32.68 23.15
C ASP A 21 15.65 31.94 21.80
N VAL A 22 16.28 32.54 20.79
CA VAL A 22 16.41 31.96 19.44
C VAL A 22 17.08 30.58 19.52
N ALA A 23 18.03 30.40 20.46
CA ALA A 23 18.73 29.15 20.69
C ALA A 23 17.80 28.02 21.16
N ALA A 24 16.84 28.30 22.04
CA ALA A 24 15.85 27.31 22.47
C ALA A 24 14.91 26.88 21.34
N ILE A 25 14.53 27.79 20.44
CA ILE A 25 13.69 27.46 19.27
C ILE A 25 14.47 26.59 18.29
N GLU A 26 15.71 26.95 17.98
CA GLU A 26 16.57 26.20 17.08
C GLU A 26 16.76 24.75 17.58
N LYS A 27 17.03 24.57 18.87
CA LYS A 27 17.16 23.24 19.48
C LYS A 27 15.88 22.42 19.35
N ARG A 28 14.70 23.02 19.55
CA ARG A 28 13.41 22.32 19.37
C ARG A 28 13.19 21.90 17.94
N ILE A 29 13.53 22.76 16.98
CA ILE A 29 13.41 22.47 15.54
C ILE A 29 14.35 21.34 15.14
N GLN A 30 15.61 21.34 15.63
CA GLN A 30 16.55 20.26 15.37
C GLN A 30 16.04 18.91 15.89
N VAL A 31 15.49 18.87 17.11
CA VAL A 31 14.88 17.65 17.67
C VAL A 31 13.70 17.17 16.82
N LEU A 32 12.86 18.09 16.34
CA LEU A 32 11.73 17.75 15.46
C LEU A 32 12.21 17.22 14.10
N LEU A 33 13.23 17.82 13.50
CA LEU A 33 13.84 17.34 12.26
C LEU A 33 14.43 15.95 12.43
N GLU A 34 15.13 15.69 13.53
CA GLU A 34 15.69 14.37 13.80
C GLU A 34 14.60 13.32 14.03
N SER A 35 13.53 13.66 14.76
CA SER A 35 12.39 12.77 14.93
C SER A 35 11.70 12.43 13.60
N THR A 36 11.60 13.41 12.70
CA THR A 36 11.02 13.25 11.36
C THR A 36 11.89 12.35 10.48
N ARG A 37 13.23 12.50 10.54
CA ARG A 37 14.17 11.61 9.85
C ARG A 37 14.02 10.17 10.32
N ARG A 38 14.00 9.95 11.64
CA ARG A 38 13.78 8.61 12.22
C ARG A 38 12.44 8.01 11.80
N GLU A 39 11.39 8.82 11.68
CA GLU A 39 10.08 8.35 11.21
C GLU A 39 10.10 7.98 9.73
N ARG A 40 10.79 8.75 8.89
CA ARG A 40 11.04 8.42 7.48
C ARG A 40 11.80 7.11 7.31
N ASP A 41 12.86 6.90 8.08
CA ASP A 41 13.64 5.66 8.01
C ASP A 41 12.79 4.45 8.40
N ARG A 42 11.97 4.57 9.45
CA ARG A 42 11.00 3.53 9.83
C ARG A 42 9.95 3.29 8.74
N ALA A 43 9.48 4.34 8.07
CA ALA A 43 8.53 4.22 6.97
C ALA A 43 9.16 3.51 5.76
N ALA A 44 10.41 3.85 5.42
CA ALA A 44 11.18 3.19 4.36
C ALA A 44 11.39 1.70 4.66
N ALA A 45 11.80 1.35 5.89
CA ALA A 45 11.93 -0.05 6.31
C ALA A 45 10.61 -0.83 6.23
N ARG A 46 9.47 -0.19 6.59
CA ARG A 46 8.14 -0.79 6.41
C ARG A 46 7.77 -1.00 4.95
N MET A 47 8.14 -0.07 4.07
CA MET A 47 7.89 -0.20 2.63
C MET A 47 8.67 -1.37 2.03
N ASP A 48 9.93 -1.54 2.42
CA ASP A 48 10.77 -2.66 2.00
C ASP A 48 10.17 -4.01 2.44
N GLY A 49 9.70 -4.08 3.68
CA GLY A 49 8.96 -5.25 4.18
C GLY A 49 7.66 -5.55 3.42
N ILE A 50 6.92 -4.52 2.98
CA ILE A 50 5.72 -4.67 2.15
C ILE A 50 6.09 -5.17 0.74
N GLN A 51 7.16 -4.65 0.13
CA GLN A 51 7.62 -5.07 -1.19
C GLN A 51 8.05 -6.53 -1.18
N THR A 52 8.83 -6.95 -0.19
CA THR A 52 9.24 -8.35 -0.02
C THR A 52 8.03 -9.29 0.14
N ARG A 53 7.01 -8.87 0.90
CA ARG A 53 5.78 -9.68 1.05
C ARG A 53 4.94 -9.72 -0.22
N ALA A 54 4.92 -8.62 -0.99
CA ALA A 54 4.21 -8.57 -2.27
C ALA A 54 4.86 -9.48 -3.32
N THR A 55 6.20 -9.53 -3.40
CA THR A 55 6.90 -10.46 -4.30
C THR A 55 6.65 -11.92 -3.92
N VAL A 56 6.66 -12.24 -2.62
CA VAL A 56 6.28 -13.58 -2.13
C VAL A 56 4.84 -13.93 -2.50
N LEU A 57 3.89 -12.99 -2.34
CA LEU A 57 2.50 -13.19 -2.71
C LEU A 57 2.35 -13.50 -4.22
N ILE A 58 3.03 -12.74 -5.09
CA ILE A 58 3.02 -12.96 -6.55
C ILE A 58 3.61 -14.33 -6.89
N GLY A 59 4.75 -14.68 -6.29
CA GLY A 59 5.40 -15.98 -6.51
C GLY A 59 4.51 -17.16 -6.09
N ALA A 60 3.92 -17.08 -4.90
CA ALA A 60 3.00 -18.11 -4.40
C ALA A 60 1.74 -18.24 -5.28
N ALA A 61 1.17 -17.12 -5.71
CA ALA A 61 0.02 -17.11 -6.62
C ALA A 61 0.37 -17.76 -7.98
N GLY A 62 1.54 -17.45 -8.54
CA GLY A 62 2.01 -18.04 -9.80
C GLY A 62 2.20 -19.56 -9.72
N ILE A 63 2.80 -20.06 -8.63
CA ILE A 63 2.97 -21.51 -8.42
C ILE A 63 1.62 -22.21 -8.30
N LEU A 64 0.70 -21.65 -7.50
CA LEU A 64 -0.63 -22.24 -7.31
C LEU A 64 -1.46 -22.22 -8.60
N GLY A 65 -1.44 -21.11 -9.34
CA GLY A 65 -2.11 -21.02 -10.64
C GLY A 65 -1.54 -22.02 -11.65
N GLY A 66 -0.22 -22.21 -11.68
CA GLY A 66 0.43 -23.20 -12.55
C GLY A 66 0.04 -24.64 -12.23
N ILE A 67 -0.01 -25.01 -10.95
CA ILE A 67 -0.41 -26.37 -10.51
C ILE A 67 -1.87 -26.64 -10.88
N GLN A 68 -2.77 -25.66 -10.73
CA GLN A 68 -4.18 -25.82 -11.08
C GLN A 68 -4.40 -25.85 -12.59
N GLY A 69 -3.71 -25.00 -13.36
CA GLY A 69 -3.84 -24.93 -14.81
C GLY A 69 -3.31 -26.16 -15.55
N GLY A 70 -2.42 -26.94 -14.93
CA GLY A 70 -1.92 -28.20 -15.49
C GLY A 70 -2.88 -29.38 -15.40
N ARG A 71 -4.02 -29.25 -14.71
CA ARG A 71 -5.02 -30.32 -14.59
C ARG A 71 -6.05 -30.19 -15.71
N THR A 72 -6.21 -31.25 -16.50
CA THR A 72 -7.17 -31.32 -17.61
C THR A 72 -8.64 -31.41 -17.16
N ASP A 73 -8.90 -31.89 -15.94
CA ASP A 73 -10.24 -31.92 -15.37
C ASP A 73 -10.67 -30.52 -14.92
N THR A 74 -11.40 -29.85 -15.80
CA THR A 74 -11.90 -28.49 -15.60
C THR A 74 -13.13 -28.49 -14.68
N SER A 75 -12.94 -28.89 -13.43
CA SER A 75 -14.00 -28.77 -12.42
C SER A 75 -14.31 -27.29 -12.13
N THR A 76 -15.58 -26.95 -11.89
CA THR A 76 -16.01 -25.58 -11.56
C THR A 76 -15.21 -25.00 -10.38
N TRP A 77 -14.84 -25.84 -9.41
CA TRP A 77 -13.99 -25.46 -8.27
C TRP A 77 -12.56 -25.10 -8.68
N GLY A 78 -12.00 -25.77 -9.69
CA GLY A 78 -10.69 -25.43 -10.26
C GLY A 78 -10.68 -24.04 -10.90
N ILE A 79 -11.73 -23.71 -11.68
CA ILE A 79 -11.85 -22.38 -12.31
C ILE A 79 -11.91 -21.28 -11.26
N VAL A 80 -12.69 -21.47 -10.19
CA VAL A 80 -12.79 -20.52 -9.07
C VAL A 80 -11.41 -20.30 -8.43
N GLY A 81 -10.67 -21.39 -8.18
CA GLY A 81 -9.30 -21.32 -7.65
C GLY A 81 -8.35 -20.52 -8.55
N ILE A 82 -8.39 -20.74 -9.86
CA ILE A 82 -7.56 -20.03 -10.83
C ILE A 82 -7.88 -18.53 -10.81
N VAL A 83 -9.16 -18.16 -10.87
CA VAL A 83 -9.59 -16.75 -10.83
C VAL A 83 -9.12 -16.07 -9.54
N LEU A 84 -9.29 -16.73 -8.38
CA LEU A 84 -8.80 -16.22 -7.10
C LEU A 84 -7.28 -16.03 -7.09
N SER A 85 -6.51 -16.96 -7.67
CA SER A 85 -5.06 -16.86 -7.77
C SER A 85 -4.61 -15.68 -8.65
N VAL A 86 -5.30 -15.45 -9.77
CA VAL A 86 -5.04 -14.32 -10.67
C VAL A 86 -5.35 -13.00 -9.98
N LEU A 87 -6.49 -12.91 -9.27
CA LEU A 87 -6.83 -11.71 -8.48
C LEU A 87 -5.79 -11.44 -7.38
N ALA A 88 -5.29 -12.46 -6.71
CA ALA A 88 -4.21 -12.33 -5.73
C ALA A 88 -2.90 -11.81 -6.37
N ALA A 89 -2.54 -12.33 -7.55
CA ALA A 89 -1.37 -11.87 -8.30
C ALA A 89 -1.51 -10.41 -8.75
N VAL A 90 -2.67 -10.02 -9.28
CA VAL A 90 -2.96 -8.62 -9.67
C VAL A 90 -2.91 -7.68 -8.47
N ALA A 91 -3.42 -8.10 -7.31
CA ALA A 91 -3.30 -7.33 -6.07
C ALA A 91 -1.83 -7.15 -5.64
N GLY A 92 -1.01 -8.20 -5.75
CA GLY A 92 0.43 -8.13 -5.54
C GLY A 92 1.15 -7.19 -6.52
N LEU A 93 0.79 -7.23 -7.79
CA LEU A 93 1.36 -6.35 -8.82
C LEU A 93 0.98 -4.88 -8.58
N ALA A 94 -0.28 -4.62 -8.19
CA ALA A 94 -0.75 -3.28 -7.85
C ALA A 94 0.02 -2.68 -6.65
N LEU A 95 0.47 -3.52 -5.71
CA LEU A 95 1.31 -3.09 -4.59
C LEU A 95 2.72 -2.65 -5.02
N LEU A 96 3.28 -3.29 -6.05
CA LEU A 96 4.60 -2.97 -6.59
C LEU A 96 4.61 -1.71 -7.46
N TRP A 97 3.45 -1.15 -7.81
CA TRP A 97 3.38 0.03 -8.65
C TRP A 97 4.22 1.17 -8.05
N PRO A 98 5.16 1.76 -8.81
CA PRO A 98 6.04 2.80 -8.29
C PRO A 98 5.20 3.98 -7.80
N LEU A 99 5.49 4.43 -6.59
CA LEU A 99 4.90 5.68 -6.10
C LEU A 99 5.48 6.79 -6.96
N LYS A 100 4.62 7.45 -7.74
CA LYS A 100 4.95 8.76 -8.30
C LYS A 100 5.15 9.69 -7.11
N VAL A 101 6.40 9.82 -6.69
CA VAL A 101 6.82 10.90 -5.80
C VAL A 101 6.88 12.10 -6.72
N LEU A 102 5.93 13.02 -6.53
CA LEU A 102 6.07 14.37 -7.08
C LEU A 102 7.28 14.96 -6.38
N GLY A 103 8.46 14.79 -6.98
CA GLY A 103 9.66 15.48 -6.55
C GLY A 103 9.36 16.95 -6.70
N ILE A 104 9.16 17.65 -5.58
CA ILE A 104 9.17 19.09 -5.58
C ILE A 104 10.58 19.47 -6.03
N THR A 105 10.70 20.13 -7.17
CA THR A 105 11.99 20.51 -7.75
C THR A 105 12.70 21.41 -6.75
N ASN A 106 13.77 20.91 -6.12
CA ASN A 106 14.50 21.63 -5.07
C ASN A 106 14.96 23.03 -5.50
N GLN A 107 15.14 23.27 -6.81
CA GLN A 107 15.56 24.56 -7.36
C GLN A 107 14.53 25.68 -7.16
N GLU A 108 13.23 25.44 -7.40
CA GLU A 108 12.20 26.46 -7.20
C GLU A 108 11.99 26.76 -5.71
N PHE A 109 12.14 25.72 -4.88
CA PHE A 109 12.11 25.85 -3.42
C PHE A 109 13.29 26.65 -2.89
N PHE A 110 14.51 26.41 -3.40
CA PHE A 110 15.71 27.17 -3.01
C PHE A 110 15.63 28.63 -3.45
N ALA A 111 15.14 28.91 -4.65
CA ALA A 111 15.00 30.29 -5.16
C ALA A 111 13.99 31.09 -4.33
N THR A 112 12.89 30.46 -3.90
CA THR A 112 11.88 31.11 -3.05
C THR A 112 12.36 31.27 -1.60
N MET A 113 13.32 30.46 -1.15
CA MET A 113 13.82 30.44 0.22
C MET A 113 14.88 31.50 0.54
N LEU A 114 15.55 32.07 -0.46
CA LEU A 114 16.60 33.09 -0.27
C LEU A 114 16.09 34.40 0.36
N ASP A 115 14.78 34.68 0.24
CA ASP A 115 14.15 35.90 0.75
C ASP A 115 13.48 35.75 2.13
N TYR A 116 13.47 34.55 2.72
CA TYR A 116 12.78 34.28 3.99
C TYR A 116 13.71 34.37 5.22
N HIS A 117 13.15 34.85 6.33
CA HIS A 117 13.82 34.79 7.63
C HIS A 117 14.06 33.32 8.03
N PRO A 118 15.23 32.96 8.61
CA PRO A 118 15.64 31.57 8.86
C PRO A 118 14.64 30.76 9.72
N VAL A 119 13.94 31.44 10.63
CA VAL A 119 12.91 30.82 11.48
C VAL A 119 11.65 30.45 10.68
N ASP A 120 11.19 31.32 9.78
CA ASP A 120 10.01 31.06 8.96
C ASP A 120 10.29 29.95 7.93
N LEU A 121 11.53 29.89 7.45
CA LEU A 121 12.02 28.84 6.55
C LEU A 121 12.01 27.46 7.23
N GLN A 122 12.48 27.38 8.48
CA GLN A 122 12.43 26.16 9.26
C GLN A 122 10.99 25.71 9.55
N GLU A 123 10.07 26.65 9.85
CA GLU A 123 8.65 26.34 10.04
C GLU A 123 8.02 25.82 8.75
N ALA A 124 8.31 26.45 7.60
CA ALA A 124 7.81 26.02 6.30
C ALA A 124 8.30 24.61 5.92
N ILE A 125 9.59 24.32 6.15
CA ILE A 125 10.16 22.98 5.96
C ILE A 125 9.42 21.98 6.85
N LEU A 126 9.26 22.28 8.14
CA LEU A 126 8.60 21.38 9.08
C LEU A 126 7.14 21.10 8.70
N ARG A 127 6.39 22.11 8.25
CA ARG A 127 5.00 21.94 7.80
C ARG A 127 4.91 21.07 6.55
N ASN A 128 5.81 21.27 5.58
CA ASN A 128 5.86 20.44 4.37
C ASN A 128 6.24 19.00 4.69
N GLU A 129 7.22 18.81 5.58
CA GLU A 129 7.64 17.52 6.10
C GLU A 129 6.49 16.76 6.77
N LEU A 130 5.73 17.42 7.66
CA LEU A 130 4.57 16.83 8.32
C LEU A 130 3.46 16.45 7.33
N THR A 131 3.24 17.29 6.32
CA THR A 131 2.22 17.03 5.29
C THR A 131 2.62 15.84 4.42
N ALA A 132 3.89 15.77 4.01
CA ALA A 132 4.46 14.63 3.28
C ALA A 132 4.40 13.33 4.11
N ALA A 133 4.70 13.41 5.42
CA ALA A 133 4.62 12.27 6.34
C ALA A 133 3.18 11.74 6.45
N ARG A 134 2.19 12.62 6.60
CA ARG A 134 0.76 12.24 6.64
C ARG A 134 0.32 11.53 5.35
N HIS A 135 0.66 12.07 4.19
CA HIS A 135 0.35 11.44 2.91
C HIS A 135 1.00 10.05 2.77
N THR A 136 2.25 9.91 3.23
CA THR A 136 2.96 8.63 3.24
C THR A 136 2.26 7.62 4.15
N GLN A 137 1.82 8.04 5.34
CA GLN A 137 1.12 7.19 6.29
C GLN A 137 -0.24 6.69 5.76
N THR A 138 -1.04 7.56 5.13
CA THR A 138 -2.32 7.14 4.54
C THR A 138 -2.10 6.13 3.41
N ARG A 139 -1.10 6.36 2.54
CA ARG A 139 -0.75 5.43 1.46
C ARG A 139 -0.25 4.08 1.99
N LEU A 140 0.57 4.09 3.04
CA LEU A 140 1.01 2.88 3.74
C LEU A 140 -0.16 2.08 4.29
N LYS A 141 -1.16 2.74 4.88
CA LYS A 141 -2.36 2.08 5.40
C LYS A 141 -3.16 1.39 4.28
N VAL A 142 -3.36 2.08 3.15
CA VAL A 142 -4.04 1.49 1.98
C VAL A 142 -3.28 0.28 1.45
N ARG A 143 -1.96 0.40 1.24
CA ARG A 143 -1.12 -0.72 0.78
C ARG A 143 -1.13 -1.90 1.75
N SER A 144 -1.02 -1.64 3.04
CA SER A 144 -1.11 -2.69 4.06
C SER A 144 -2.44 -3.42 3.98
N TRP A 145 -3.54 -2.69 3.74
CA TRP A 145 -4.86 -3.30 3.61
C TRP A 145 -5.00 -4.11 2.32
N THR A 146 -4.50 -3.60 1.19
CA THR A 146 -4.43 -4.34 -0.08
C THR A 146 -3.64 -5.64 0.05
N LEU A 147 -2.54 -5.63 0.80
CA LEU A 147 -1.73 -6.82 1.07
C LEU A 147 -2.52 -7.86 1.87
N ILE A 148 -3.22 -7.43 2.92
CA ILE A 148 -4.08 -8.33 3.71
C ILE A 148 -5.13 -8.98 2.80
N VAL A 149 -5.84 -8.19 1.99
CA VAL A 149 -6.84 -8.69 1.05
C VAL A 149 -6.23 -9.70 0.07
N GLY A 150 -5.06 -9.41 -0.50
CA GLY A 150 -4.35 -10.33 -1.40
C GLY A 150 -4.00 -11.67 -0.76
N PHE A 151 -3.51 -11.67 0.49
CA PHE A 151 -3.24 -12.90 1.22
C PHE A 151 -4.51 -13.67 1.58
N THR A 152 -5.61 -12.98 1.92
CA THR A 152 -6.90 -13.63 2.17
C THR A 152 -7.43 -14.33 0.92
N LEU A 153 -7.33 -13.69 -0.25
CA LEU A 153 -7.69 -14.32 -1.52
C LEU A 153 -6.82 -15.54 -1.83
N LEU A 154 -5.50 -15.45 -1.59
CA LEU A 154 -4.59 -16.57 -1.78
C LEU A 154 -4.94 -17.77 -0.88
N ALA A 155 -5.23 -17.50 0.41
CA ALA A 155 -5.68 -18.54 1.34
C ALA A 155 -7.00 -19.17 0.89
N GLY A 156 -7.95 -18.37 0.37
CA GLY A 156 -9.19 -18.84 -0.22
C GLY A 156 -8.96 -19.74 -1.44
N ALA A 157 -8.08 -19.34 -2.37
CA ALA A 157 -7.69 -20.15 -3.53
C ALA A 157 -7.15 -21.52 -3.08
N TRP A 158 -6.30 -21.52 -2.07
CA TRP A 158 -5.73 -22.76 -1.51
C TRP A 158 -6.82 -23.64 -0.87
N GLY A 159 -7.74 -23.05 -0.11
CA GLY A 159 -8.89 -23.75 0.47
C GLY A 159 -9.78 -24.41 -0.58
N THR A 160 -10.10 -23.71 -1.68
CA THR A 160 -10.89 -24.28 -2.78
C THR A 160 -10.18 -25.44 -3.47
N SER A 161 -8.85 -25.39 -3.55
CA SER A 161 -8.04 -26.48 -4.11
C SER A 161 -8.14 -27.75 -3.26
N LEU A 162 -8.08 -27.59 -1.94
CA LEU A 162 -8.24 -28.70 -0.99
C LEU A 162 -9.63 -29.31 -1.08
N LEU A 163 -10.68 -28.48 -1.20
CA LEU A 163 -12.05 -28.95 -1.38
C LEU A 163 -12.25 -29.70 -2.70
N ALA A 164 -11.60 -29.26 -3.78
CA ALA A 164 -11.64 -29.99 -5.05
C ALA A 164 -10.97 -31.37 -4.94
N LEU A 165 -9.84 -31.45 -4.23
CA LEU A 165 -9.13 -32.70 -3.96
C LEU A 165 -9.97 -33.67 -3.11
N THR A 166 -10.60 -33.19 -2.03
CA THR A 166 -11.45 -34.04 -1.18
C THR A 166 -12.73 -34.44 -1.91
N GLY A 167 -13.36 -33.53 -2.67
CA GLY A 167 -14.54 -33.83 -3.47
C GLY A 167 -14.30 -34.92 -4.52
N ALA A 168 -13.15 -34.90 -5.19
CA ALA A 168 -12.75 -35.93 -6.14
C ALA A 168 -12.56 -37.32 -5.47
N SER A 169 -12.13 -37.35 -4.20
CA SER A 169 -12.00 -38.62 -3.46
C SER A 169 -13.33 -39.24 -3.07
N VAL A 170 -14.39 -38.43 -2.94
CA VAL A 170 -15.74 -38.90 -2.55
C VAL A 170 -16.55 -39.39 -3.75
N ASN A 171 -16.39 -38.76 -4.91
CA ASN A 171 -17.00 -39.21 -6.17
C ASN A 171 -15.91 -39.61 -7.16
N PRO A 172 -15.38 -40.84 -7.08
CA PRO A 172 -14.42 -41.31 -8.06
C PRO A 172 -15.06 -41.27 -9.46
N PRO A 173 -14.29 -40.91 -10.51
CA PRO A 173 -14.80 -40.93 -11.87
C PRO A 173 -15.35 -42.32 -12.16
N THR A 174 -16.61 -42.38 -12.60
CA THR A 174 -17.22 -43.63 -13.05
C THR A 174 -16.52 -43.99 -14.34
N ASP A 175 -15.71 -45.05 -14.32
CA ASP A 175 -15.02 -45.52 -15.52
C ASP A 175 -16.06 -45.70 -16.65
N PRO A 176 -15.80 -45.17 -17.86
CA PRO A 176 -16.70 -45.37 -18.97
C PRO A 176 -16.87 -46.89 -19.20
N PRO A 177 -18.09 -47.36 -19.49
CA PRO A 177 -18.32 -48.79 -19.67
C PRO A 177 -17.38 -49.32 -20.75
N ILE A 178 -16.61 -50.36 -20.40
CA ILE A 178 -15.70 -51.04 -21.33
C ILE A 178 -16.55 -51.53 -22.51
N ARG A 179 -16.43 -50.86 -23.66
CA ARG A 179 -17.02 -51.35 -24.91
C ARG A 179 -16.13 -52.47 -25.41
N VAL A 180 -16.54 -53.70 -25.18
CA VAL A 180 -15.95 -54.86 -25.83
C VAL A 180 -16.47 -54.87 -27.27
N GLU A 181 -15.64 -54.40 -28.20
CA GLU A 181 -15.91 -54.57 -29.63
C GLU A 181 -15.68 -56.05 -29.96
N ILE A 182 -16.76 -56.80 -30.13
CA ILE A 182 -16.69 -58.19 -30.59
C ILE A 182 -16.39 -58.11 -32.09
N VAL A 183 -15.15 -58.45 -32.45
CA VAL A 183 -14.77 -58.65 -33.86
C VAL A 183 -15.22 -60.06 -34.23
N GLU A 184 -16.28 -60.16 -35.05
CA GLU A 184 -16.68 -61.39 -35.75
C GLU A 184 -15.84 -61.61 -37.02
#